data_AF-A0AAV0KXY9-F1
#
_entry.id   AF-A0AAV0KXY9-F1
#
_cell.length_a   1.000
_cell.length_b   1.000
_cell.length_c   1.000
_cell.angle_alpha   90.00
_cell.angle_beta   90.00
_cell.angle_gamma   90.00
#
_symmetry.space_group_name_H-M   'P 1'
#
loop_
_entity.id
_entity.type
_entity.pdbx_description
1 polymer ?
#
loop_
_entity_poly.entity_id
_entity_poly.type
_entity_poly.pdbx_seq_one_letter_code
_entity_poly.pdbx_strand_id
1 'polypeptide(L)'
;MMYQEVARIWQWTGNGQAPEGLVSGIAHFVRLQARYGTVEKVRPGEGHRWDQGNGVTARFLIYCNQLNKGFVGELNRKMRYGYTDGYFLDLLGKTVEQLWSNYKDNHARDSARHHA
;
A
#
# COMPACT_ATOMS: atom_id res chain seq x y z
N MET A 1 -16.45 0.55 -16.13
CA MET A 1 -17.03 1.49 -15.14
C MET A 1 -18.08 0.74 -14.34
N MET A 2 -17.78 0.25 -13.11
CA MET A 2 -18.78 -0.15 -12.10
C MET A 2 -18.21 -0.75 -10.79
N TYR A 3 -16.98 -0.42 -10.38
CA TYR A 3 -16.45 -0.87 -9.07
C TYR A 3 -15.68 0.21 -8.30
N GLN A 4 -15.80 1.48 -8.69
CA GLN A 4 -15.30 2.59 -7.88
C GLN A 4 -16.25 2.99 -6.73
N GLU A 5 -17.45 2.41 -6.65
CA GLU A 5 -18.49 2.84 -5.69
C GLU A 5 -18.68 1.90 -4.49
N VAL A 6 -18.39 0.59 -4.60
CA VAL A 6 -18.59 -0.34 -3.47
C VAL A 6 -17.47 -0.26 -2.42
N ALA A 7 -16.27 0.19 -2.79
CA ALA A 7 -15.18 0.45 -1.83
C ALA A 7 -15.34 1.80 -1.10
N ARG A 8 -16.12 2.75 -1.63
CA ARG A 8 -16.34 4.08 -1.02
C ARG A 8 -17.06 4.03 0.33
N ILE A 9 -17.77 2.94 0.66
CA ILE A 9 -18.63 2.87 1.85
C ILE A 9 -17.81 2.73 3.16
N TRP A 10 -16.55 2.29 3.09
CA TRP A 10 -15.67 2.14 4.27
C TRP A 10 -14.29 2.78 4.12
N GLN A 11 -14.01 3.37 2.97
CA GLN A 11 -12.68 3.88 2.65
C GLN A 11 -12.64 5.39 2.88
N TRP A 12 -11.96 5.79 3.95
CA TRP A 12 -11.86 7.19 4.33
C TRP A 12 -10.79 7.87 3.48
N THR A 13 -11.13 8.97 2.82
CA THR A 13 -10.22 9.73 1.94
C THR A 13 -9.25 10.64 2.70
N GLY A 14 -9.12 10.49 4.02
CA GLY A 14 -8.32 11.42 4.84
C GLY A 14 -8.85 12.84 4.80
N ASN A 15 -10.17 13.04 4.66
CA ASN A 15 -10.78 14.35 4.44
C ASN A 15 -10.23 15.10 3.20
N GLY A 16 -9.80 14.35 2.16
CA GLY A 16 -9.19 14.91 0.95
C GLY A 16 -7.68 15.18 1.04
N GLN A 17 -7.05 14.87 2.17
CA GLN A 17 -5.59 15.06 2.38
C GLN A 17 -4.77 13.82 2.01
N ALA A 18 -5.41 12.66 1.83
CA ALA A 18 -4.71 11.45 1.44
C ALA A 18 -4.29 11.50 -0.03
N PRO A 19 -3.07 11.09 -0.39
CA PRO A 19 -2.65 10.98 -1.79
C PRO A 19 -3.62 10.08 -2.57
N GLU A 20 -4.00 10.48 -3.78
CA GLU A 20 -4.91 9.68 -4.63
C GLU A 20 -4.38 8.25 -4.85
N GLY A 21 -3.05 8.09 -4.94
CA GLY A 21 -2.37 6.81 -5.04
C GLY A 21 -2.58 5.90 -3.82
N LEU A 22 -2.66 6.47 -2.61
CA LEU A 22 -2.92 5.73 -1.37
C LEU A 22 -4.37 5.23 -1.31
N VAL A 23 -5.32 6.10 -1.63
CA VAL A 23 -6.74 5.73 -1.69
C VAL A 23 -6.96 4.63 -2.73
N SER A 24 -6.37 4.75 -3.91
CA SER A 24 -6.48 3.71 -4.93
C SER A 24 -5.73 2.42 -4.55
N GLY A 25 -4.56 2.54 -3.90
CA GLY A 25 -3.77 1.42 -3.43
C GLY A 25 -4.49 0.55 -2.40
N ILE A 26 -5.20 1.16 -1.45
CA ILE A 26 -6.02 0.43 -0.46
C ILE A 26 -7.19 -0.30 -1.15
N ALA A 27 -7.83 0.32 -2.16
CA ALA A 27 -8.91 -0.31 -2.91
C ALA A 27 -8.41 -1.55 -3.68
N HIS A 28 -7.23 -1.45 -4.28
CA HIS A 28 -6.55 -2.57 -4.93
C HIS A 28 -6.13 -3.66 -3.93
N PHE A 29 -5.67 -3.29 -2.72
CA PHE A 29 -5.32 -4.26 -1.67
C PHE A 29 -6.51 -5.11 -1.22
N VAL A 30 -7.68 -4.48 -0.96
CA VAL A 30 -8.90 -5.22 -0.58
C VAL A 30 -9.32 -6.19 -1.69
N ARG A 31 -9.24 -5.76 -2.95
CA ARG A 31 -9.51 -6.62 -4.12
C ARG A 31 -8.57 -7.83 -4.19
N LEU A 32 -7.31 -7.66 -3.80
CA LEU A 32 -6.32 -8.73 -3.80
C LEU A 32 -6.54 -9.72 -2.67
N GLN A 33 -6.85 -9.24 -1.46
CA GLN A 33 -7.21 -10.11 -0.34
C GLN A 33 -8.48 -10.92 -0.59
N ALA A 34 -9.43 -10.38 -1.37
CA ALA A 34 -10.63 -11.08 -1.81
C ALA A 34 -10.38 -12.15 -2.90
N ARG A 35 -9.11 -12.49 -3.22
CA ARG A 35 -8.70 -13.49 -4.25
C ARG A 35 -9.10 -13.14 -5.70
N TYR A 36 -9.37 -11.87 -6.03
CA TYR A 36 -9.88 -11.44 -7.35
C TYR A 36 -9.10 -10.30 -8.04
N GLY A 37 -7.83 -10.06 -7.68
CA GLY A 37 -7.04 -8.96 -8.24
C GLY A 37 -5.74 -9.41 -8.92
N THR A 38 -5.49 -8.96 -10.15
CA THR A 38 -4.20 -9.09 -10.82
C THR A 38 -3.35 -7.85 -10.53
N VAL A 39 -2.33 -7.97 -9.66
CA VAL A 39 -1.21 -6.99 -9.55
C VAL A 39 -0.19 -7.18 -10.68
N GLU A 40 -0.46 -8.11 -11.60
CA GLU A 40 0.50 -8.70 -12.53
C GLU A 40 1.26 -7.68 -13.37
N LYS A 41 0.70 -6.49 -13.61
CA LYS A 41 1.33 -5.46 -14.43
C LYS A 41 2.43 -4.65 -13.71
N VAL A 42 2.55 -4.71 -12.39
CA VAL A 42 3.61 -3.99 -11.64
C VAL A 42 4.51 -4.99 -10.94
N ARG A 43 5.80 -4.96 -11.31
CA ARG A 43 6.82 -5.84 -10.74
C ARG A 43 7.10 -5.45 -9.28
N PRO A 44 7.38 -6.42 -8.40
CA PRO A 44 7.84 -6.11 -7.05
C PRO A 44 9.09 -5.22 -7.10
N GLY A 45 9.11 -4.15 -6.30
CA GLY A 45 10.22 -3.19 -6.29
C GLY A 45 10.22 -2.20 -7.45
N GLU A 46 9.19 -2.14 -8.29
CA GLU A 46 9.05 -1.13 -9.34
C GLU A 46 8.58 0.22 -8.77
N GLY A 47 8.92 1.33 -9.44
CA GLY A 47 8.60 2.69 -9.01
C GLY A 47 9.72 3.39 -8.21
N HIS A 48 9.70 4.72 -8.25
CA HIS A 48 10.65 5.59 -7.55
C HIS A 48 10.12 6.02 -6.17
N ARG A 49 8.81 6.19 -6.03
CA ARG A 49 8.15 6.54 -4.77
C ARG A 49 6.99 5.58 -4.47
N TRP A 50 6.74 5.39 -3.18
CA TRP A 50 5.70 4.49 -2.68
C TRP A 50 4.28 4.91 -3.09
N ASP A 51 4.06 6.20 -3.37
CA ASP A 51 2.79 6.84 -3.74
C ASP A 51 2.67 7.18 -5.24
N GLN A 52 3.66 6.80 -6.07
CA GLN A 52 3.74 7.23 -7.47
C GLN A 52 2.61 6.70 -8.37
N GLY A 53 1.91 5.64 -7.95
CA GLY A 53 0.79 5.11 -8.72
C GLY A 53 0.17 3.88 -8.06
N ASN A 54 -1.10 3.65 -8.39
CA ASN A 54 -1.98 2.70 -7.70
C ASN A 54 -1.39 1.29 -7.57
N GLY A 55 -0.70 0.79 -8.59
CA GLY A 55 -0.08 -0.53 -8.57
C GLY A 55 1.17 -0.62 -7.70
N VAL A 56 2.02 0.42 -7.72
CA VAL A 56 3.23 0.52 -6.88
C VAL A 56 2.80 0.63 -5.41
N THR A 57 1.84 1.50 -5.13
CA THR A 57 1.29 1.68 -3.78
C THR A 57 0.61 0.43 -3.26
N ALA A 58 -0.18 -0.28 -4.09
CA ALA A 58 -0.79 -1.54 -3.69
C ALA A 58 0.25 -2.59 -3.31
N ARG A 59 1.33 -2.76 -4.10
CA ARG A 59 2.44 -3.69 -3.76
C ARG A 59 3.10 -3.32 -2.44
N PHE A 60 3.36 -2.04 -2.22
CA PHE A 60 3.94 -1.56 -0.97
C PHE A 60 3.03 -1.81 0.24
N LEU A 61 1.72 -1.59 0.11
CA LEU A 61 0.75 -1.88 1.17
C LEU A 61 0.65 -3.38 1.48
N ILE A 62 0.80 -4.25 0.48
CA ILE A 62 0.91 -5.71 0.71
C ILE A 62 2.11 -6.02 1.59
N TYR A 63 3.28 -5.46 1.28
CA TYR A 63 4.49 -5.62 2.11
C TYR A 63 4.27 -5.11 3.54
N CYS A 64 3.69 -3.92 3.70
CA CYS A 64 3.38 -3.37 5.03
C CYS A 64 2.43 -4.29 5.82
N ASN A 65 1.45 -4.89 5.16
CA ASN A 65 0.53 -5.83 5.78
C ASN A 65 1.16 -7.21 6.08
N GLN A 66 2.26 -7.58 5.42
CA GLN A 66 3.05 -8.76 5.77
C GLN A 66 3.87 -8.51 7.05
N LEU A 67 4.34 -7.28 7.28
CA LEU A 67 5.03 -6.89 8.50
C LEU A 67 4.09 -6.83 9.72
N ASN A 68 2.87 -6.33 9.53
CA ASN A 68 1.83 -6.33 10.56
C ASN A 68 0.48 -6.71 9.94
N LYS A 69 -0.01 -7.92 10.27
CA LYS A 69 -1.28 -8.45 9.78
C LYS A 69 -2.44 -7.62 10.36
N GLY A 70 -2.91 -6.64 9.60
CA GLY A 70 -3.93 -5.69 10.04
C GLY A 70 -3.58 -4.24 9.75
N PHE A 71 -2.34 -3.96 9.35
CA PHE A 71 -1.84 -2.62 9.03
C PHE A 71 -2.80 -1.81 8.15
N VAL A 72 -3.25 -2.39 7.04
CA VAL A 72 -4.12 -1.66 6.08
C VAL A 72 -5.47 -1.31 6.70
N GLY A 73 -6.02 -2.20 7.53
CA GLY A 73 -7.28 -1.95 8.23
C GLY A 73 -7.15 -0.84 9.28
N GLU A 74 -6.05 -0.83 10.04
CA GLU A 74 -5.77 0.20 11.04
C GLU A 74 -5.43 1.55 10.40
N LEU A 75 -4.67 1.55 9.30
CA LEU A 75 -4.39 2.74 8.51
C LEU A 75 -5.69 3.35 7.97
N ASN A 76 -6.55 2.54 7.36
CA ASN A 76 -7.85 2.99 6.86
C ASN A 76 -8.73 3.57 7.98
N ARG A 77 -8.68 2.99 9.20
CA ARG A 77 -9.40 3.52 10.36
C ARG A 77 -8.84 4.87 10.81
N LYS A 78 -7.51 5.03 10.86
CA LYS A 78 -6.84 6.30 11.19
C LYS A 78 -7.13 7.39 10.16
N MET A 79 -7.28 7.02 8.88
CA MET A 79 -7.63 7.94 7.79
C MET A 79 -9.03 8.55 7.90
N ARG A 80 -9.85 8.15 8.88
CA ARG A 80 -11.19 8.71 9.11
C ARG A 80 -11.19 10.21 9.36
N TYR A 81 -10.15 10.76 9.98
CA TYR A 81 -10.11 12.15 10.42
C TYR A 81 -9.01 13.00 9.75
N GLY A 82 -8.23 12.41 8.85
CA GLY A 82 -7.09 13.07 8.20
C GLY A 82 -6.00 12.06 7.84
N TYR A 83 -4.98 12.48 7.10
CA TYR A 83 -3.85 11.64 6.72
C TYR A 83 -2.51 12.33 6.98
N THR A 84 -1.55 11.55 7.49
CA THR A 84 -0.13 11.93 7.54
C THR A 84 0.73 10.68 7.35
N ASP A 85 1.90 10.84 6.73
CA ASP A 85 2.90 9.78 6.59
C ASP A 85 3.38 9.26 7.96
N GLY A 86 3.20 10.04 9.03
CA GLY A 86 3.47 9.64 10.41
C GLY A 86 2.67 8.41 10.87
N TYR A 87 1.53 8.08 10.23
CA TYR A 87 0.78 6.88 10.58
C TYR A 87 1.55 5.59 10.30
N PHE A 88 2.48 5.59 9.35
CA PHE A 88 3.36 4.44 9.13
C PHE A 88 4.29 4.22 10.33
N LEU A 89 4.81 5.31 10.90
CA LEU A 89 5.62 5.26 12.10
C LEU A 89 4.80 4.76 13.30
N ASP A 90 3.57 5.25 13.46
CA ASP A 90 2.68 4.82 14.55
C ASP A 90 2.31 3.33 14.48
N LEU A 91 2.12 2.79 13.28
CA LEU A 91 1.60 1.43 13.06
C LEU A 91 2.68 0.37 12.87
N LEU A 92 3.86 0.76 12.38
CA LEU A 92 4.97 -0.16 12.05
C LEU A 92 6.29 0.19 12.73
N GLY A 93 6.33 1.29 13.49
CA GLY A 93 7.54 1.74 14.19
C GLY A 93 8.65 2.27 13.28
N LYS A 94 8.35 2.51 11.99
CA LYS A 94 9.29 3.02 10.99
C LYS A 94 8.64 4.06 10.10
N THR A 95 9.41 5.05 9.65
CA THR A 95 8.87 6.04 8.71
C THR A 95 8.54 5.39 7.36
N VAL A 96 7.67 6.03 6.58
CA VAL A 96 7.28 5.51 5.26
C VAL A 96 8.48 5.38 4.33
N GLU A 97 9.46 6.27 4.43
CA GLU A 97 10.71 6.23 3.66
C GLU A 97 11.58 5.04 4.05
N GLN A 98 11.69 4.76 5.35
CA GLN A 98 12.43 3.58 5.84
C GLN A 98 11.77 2.28 5.38
N LEU A 99 10.44 2.21 5.45
CA LEU A 99 9.67 1.06 4.97
C LEU A 99 9.82 0.88 3.46
N TRP A 100 9.77 1.97 2.69
CA TRP A 100 9.95 1.95 1.25
C TRP A 100 11.37 1.50 0.86
N SER A 101 12.40 1.98 1.56
CA SER A 101 13.77 1.50 1.35
C SER A 101 13.90 0.01 1.65
N ASN A 102 13.35 -0.45 2.78
CA ASN A 102 13.38 -1.87 3.13
C ASN A 102 12.63 -2.75 2.10
N TYR A 103 11.51 -2.25 1.58
CA TYR A 103 10.75 -2.91 0.51
C TYR A 103 11.60 -3.08 -0.76
N LYS A 104 12.29 -2.01 -1.19
CA LYS A 104 13.18 -2.04 -2.35
C LYS A 104 14.37 -2.97 -2.14
N ASP A 105 14.99 -2.94 -0.97
CA ASP A 105 16.11 -3.81 -0.61
C ASP A 105 15.71 -5.28 -0.56
N ASN A 106 14.54 -5.59 0.00
CA ASN A 106 14.02 -6.96 0.07
C ASN A 106 13.81 -7.53 -1.34
N HIS A 107 13.23 -6.76 -2.25
CA HIS A 107 13.01 -7.20 -3.62
C HIS A 107 14.29 -7.22 -4.47
N ALA A 108 15.25 -6.32 -4.21
CA ALA A 108 16.58 -6.40 -4.84
C ALA A 108 17.32 -7.69 -4.44
N ARG A 109 17.21 -8.11 -3.17
CA ARG A 109 17.80 -9.37 -2.67
C ARG A 109 17.12 -10.61 -3.24
N ASP A 110 15.80 -10.60 -3.41
CA ASP A 110 15.06 -11.72 -4.00
C ASP A 110 15.36 -11.90 -5.50
N SER A 111 15.57 -10.80 -6.24
CA SER A 111 16.03 -10.84 -7.64
C SER A 111 17.44 -11.37 -7.79
N ALA A 112 18.34 -11.08 -6.84
CA ALA A 112 19.71 -11.61 -6.85
C ALA A 112 19.77 -13.13 -6.58
N ARG A 113 18.80 -13.69 -5.82
CA ARG A 113 18.73 -15.13 -5.52
C ARG A 113 18.19 -16.01 -6.65
N HIS A 114 17.48 -15.44 -7.62
CA HIS A 114 16.95 -16.17 -8.78
C HIS A 114 17.91 -16.18 -10.00
N HIS A 115 19.11 -15.61 -9.85
CA HIS A 115 20.14 -15.54 -10.90
C HIS A 115 21.47 -16.19 -10.49
N ALA A 116 21.47 -17.04 -9.46
CA ALA A 116 22.58 -17.90 -9.04
C ALA A 116 22.13 -19.36 -9.10
#